data_AF-A0AAW1W0V3-F1
#
_entry.id   AF-A0AAW1W0V3-F1
#
_cell.length_a   1.000
_cell.length_b   1.000
_cell.length_c   1.000
_cell.angle_alpha   90.00
_cell.angle_beta   90.00
_cell.angle_gamma   90.00
#
_symmetry.space_group_name_H-M   'P 1'
#
loop_
_entity.id
_entity.type
_entity.pdbx_description
1 polymer ?
#
loop_
_entity_poly.entity_id
_entity_poly.type
_entity_poly.pdbx_seq_one_letter_code
_entity_poly.pdbx_strand_id
1 'polypeptide(L)'
;MSILGPNRLSLNVFISDTGVVGGVLTFKLEGNEIDYSKMGIFGQPIPPFLNLVTDMDTHDASFILFVEKYTIFVSLMEDKFYKDYPYIIITGMGMPNVATRRFMNWISIKFKLPIALVDSDLDGL
;
A
#
# COMPACT_ATOMS: atom_id res chain seq x y z
N MET A 1 -12.24 3.13 34.36
CA MET A 1 -12.71 2.84 32.99
C MET A 1 -12.34 4.03 32.12
N SER A 2 -11.12 4.05 31.58
CA SER A 2 -10.71 5.01 30.55
C SER A 2 -9.83 4.26 29.57
N ILE A 3 -10.42 3.95 28.42
CA ILE A 3 -9.83 3.18 27.34
C ILE A 3 -8.74 4.03 26.70
N LEU A 4 -7.53 3.49 26.70
CA LEU A 4 -6.32 4.03 26.07
C LEU A 4 -6.61 4.28 24.57
N GLY A 5 -6.62 5.54 24.16
CA GLY A 5 -6.51 5.89 22.74
C GLY A 5 -5.16 5.39 22.22
N PRO A 6 -5.08 4.81 21.00
CA PRO A 6 -3.81 4.34 20.48
C PRO A 6 -2.88 5.55 20.35
N ASN A 7 -1.74 5.46 21.02
CA ASN A 7 -0.70 6.48 21.04
C ASN A 7 -0.28 6.77 19.58
N ARG A 8 -0.45 8.02 19.13
CA ARG A 8 0.03 8.46 17.80
C ARG A 8 1.53 8.18 17.60
N LEU A 9 2.29 8.09 18.69
CA LEU A 9 3.71 7.80 18.71
C LEU A 9 4.04 6.34 18.35
N SER A 10 3.25 5.36 18.79
CA SER A 10 3.50 3.95 18.45
C SER A 10 3.12 3.64 17.00
N LEU A 11 2.14 4.37 16.44
CA LEU A 11 1.83 4.29 15.02
C LEU A 11 3.01 4.84 14.18
N ASN A 12 3.58 5.98 14.58
CA ASN A 12 4.67 6.63 13.86
C ASN A 12 5.96 5.79 13.81
N VAL A 13 6.24 4.99 14.85
CA VAL A 13 7.44 4.13 14.93
C VAL A 13 7.32 2.86 14.07
N PHE A 14 6.12 2.32 13.87
CA PHE A 14 5.91 1.22 12.91
C PHE A 14 5.79 1.72 11.46
N ILE A 15 5.34 2.97 11.28
CA ILE A 15 5.22 3.62 9.97
C ILE A 15 6.59 4.05 9.42
N SER A 16 7.59 4.37 10.26
CA SER A 16 8.77 5.11 9.79
C SER A 16 9.76 4.35 8.91
N ASP A 17 9.71 3.01 8.87
CA ASP A 17 10.69 2.23 8.10
C ASP A 17 10.10 1.40 6.97
N THR A 18 8.77 1.21 6.88
CA THR A 18 8.18 0.34 5.84
C THR A 18 7.12 1.07 5.04
N GLY A 19 7.10 0.82 3.72
CA GLY A 19 6.11 1.41 2.85
C GLY A 19 4.69 0.95 3.19
N VAL A 20 3.71 1.65 2.61
CA VAL A 20 2.28 1.39 2.82
C VAL A 20 1.63 1.00 1.49
N VAL A 21 0.64 0.12 1.57
CA VAL A 21 -0.12 -0.42 0.44
C VAL A 21 -1.61 -0.13 0.63
N GLY A 22 -2.30 0.14 -0.47
CA GLY A 22 -3.75 0.24 -0.55
C GLY A 22 -4.26 -0.25 -1.91
N GLY A 23 -5.56 -0.11 -2.13
CA GLY A 23 -6.22 -0.50 -3.38
C GLY A 23 -6.63 -1.97 -3.40
N VAL A 24 -6.79 -2.52 -4.60
CA VAL A 24 -7.37 -3.86 -4.82
C VAL A 24 -6.33 -4.97 -4.69
N LEU A 25 -6.04 -5.36 -3.44
CA LEU A 25 -5.13 -6.47 -3.15
C LEU A 25 -5.61 -7.26 -1.94
N THR A 26 -5.79 -8.56 -2.13
CA THR A 26 -6.07 -9.52 -1.06
C THR A 26 -5.01 -10.60 -1.04
N PHE A 27 -4.76 -11.15 0.15
CA PHE A 27 -3.88 -12.31 0.34
C PHE A 27 -4.14 -12.95 1.70
N LYS A 28 -3.60 -14.14 1.92
CA LYS A 28 -3.53 -14.75 3.26
C LYS A 28 -2.13 -14.63 3.83
N LEU A 29 -2.05 -14.24 5.10
CA LEU A 29 -0.83 -14.24 5.89
C LEU A 29 -1.00 -15.24 7.03
N GLU A 30 -0.23 -16.32 7.00
CA GLU A 30 -0.31 -17.40 8.00
C GLU A 30 -1.75 -17.92 8.20
N GLY A 31 -2.52 -18.00 7.11
CA GLY A 31 -3.92 -18.45 7.12
C GLY A 31 -4.95 -17.36 7.41
N ASN A 32 -4.54 -16.16 7.83
CA ASN A 32 -5.44 -15.02 8.05
C ASN A 32 -5.62 -14.22 6.76
N GLU A 33 -6.87 -13.96 6.38
CA GLU A 33 -7.19 -13.15 5.21
C GLU A 33 -6.93 -11.65 5.48
N ILE A 34 -6.16 -11.04 4.60
CA ILE A 34 -5.85 -9.61 4.58
C ILE A 34 -6.42 -9.04 3.30
N ASP A 35 -7.26 -8.01 3.43
CA ASP A 35 -7.91 -7.33 2.31
C ASP A 35 -7.63 -5.84 2.38
N TYR A 36 -6.71 -5.35 1.54
CA TYR A 36 -6.34 -3.93 1.52
C TYR A 36 -7.42 -3.03 0.92
N SER A 37 -8.41 -3.57 0.19
CA SER A 37 -9.51 -2.77 -0.36
C SER A 37 -10.46 -2.25 0.73
N LYS A 38 -10.49 -2.93 1.89
CA LYS A 38 -11.39 -2.63 3.02
C LYS A 38 -10.72 -1.85 4.15
N MET A 39 -9.43 -1.57 4.06
CA MET A 39 -8.62 -1.03 5.18
C MET A 39 -8.65 0.50 5.29
N GLY A 40 -9.46 1.17 4.47
CA GLY A 40 -9.62 2.62 4.49
C GLY A 40 -8.50 3.38 3.76
N ILE A 41 -8.50 4.70 3.94
CA ILE A 41 -7.69 5.63 3.13
C ILE A 41 -6.20 5.69 3.51
N PHE A 42 -5.86 5.21 4.71
CA PHE A 42 -4.49 5.30 5.23
C PHE A 42 -3.60 4.13 4.78
N GLY A 43 -4.18 3.13 4.11
CA GLY A 43 -3.49 1.92 3.70
C GLY A 43 -3.03 1.06 4.88
N GLN A 44 -2.22 0.06 4.59
CA GLN A 44 -1.62 -0.85 5.57
C GLN A 44 -0.12 -1.03 5.31
N PRO A 45 0.68 -1.32 6.35
CA PRO A 45 2.09 -1.63 6.17
C PRO A 45 2.30 -2.82 5.22
N ILE A 46 3.38 -2.76 4.44
CA ILE A 46 3.84 -3.87 3.62
C ILE A 46 4.13 -5.08 4.53
N PRO A 47 3.69 -6.30 4.15
CA PRO A 47 3.89 -7.47 4.97
C PRO A 47 5.38 -7.78 5.13
N PRO A 48 5.88 -8.02 6.36
CA PRO A 48 7.32 -8.18 6.63
C PRO A 48 7.90 -9.48 6.05
N PHE A 49 7.08 -10.52 5.91
CA PHE A 49 7.50 -11.87 5.49
C PHE A 49 6.74 -12.32 4.24
N LEU A 50 7.26 -11.96 3.06
CA LEU A 50 6.62 -12.30 1.78
C LEU A 50 6.49 -13.81 1.53
N ASN A 51 7.36 -14.62 2.15
CA ASN A 51 7.32 -16.07 2.06
C ASN A 51 6.12 -16.72 2.79
N LEU A 52 5.48 -15.98 3.71
CA LEU A 52 4.28 -16.44 4.44
C LEU A 52 2.98 -16.01 3.75
N VAL A 53 3.09 -15.27 2.66
CA VAL A 53 1.95 -14.75 1.91
C VAL A 53 1.48 -15.79 0.89
N THR A 54 0.23 -16.20 0.99
CA THR A 54 -0.42 -17.16 0.08
C THR A 54 -1.72 -16.58 -0.49
N ASP A 55 -2.33 -17.26 -1.46
CA ASP A 55 -3.66 -16.94 -2.01
C ASP A 55 -3.85 -15.46 -2.40
N MET A 56 -2.83 -14.87 -3.02
CA MET A 56 -2.86 -13.46 -3.41
C MET A 56 -3.72 -13.24 -4.65
N ASP A 57 -4.62 -12.27 -4.60
CA ASP A 57 -5.48 -11.83 -5.69
C ASP A 57 -5.43 -10.30 -5.83
N THR A 58 -5.39 -9.82 -7.07
CA THR A 58 -5.30 -8.40 -7.43
C THR A 58 -6.61 -7.84 -7.96
N HIS A 59 -7.68 -8.65 -8.03
CA HIS A 59 -9.02 -8.26 -8.47
C HIS A 59 -9.02 -7.40 -9.75
N ASP A 60 -8.39 -7.93 -10.79
CA ASP A 60 -8.28 -7.27 -12.10
C ASP A 60 -7.54 -5.91 -12.09
N ALA A 61 -6.66 -5.69 -11.10
CA ALA A 61 -5.77 -4.54 -11.09
C ALA A 61 -5.07 -4.39 -12.44
N SER A 62 -5.11 -3.19 -13.01
CA SER A 62 -4.49 -2.92 -14.31
C SER A 62 -3.03 -2.46 -14.19
N PHE A 63 -2.66 -1.88 -13.04
CA PHE A 63 -1.32 -1.37 -12.76
C PHE A 63 -1.08 -1.23 -11.25
N ILE A 64 0.21 -1.08 -10.91
CA ILE A 64 0.65 -0.65 -9.58
C ILE A 64 1.00 0.83 -9.67
N LEU A 65 0.34 1.65 -8.86
CA LEU A 65 0.63 3.08 -8.73
C LEU A 65 1.60 3.30 -7.57
N PHE A 66 2.82 3.73 -7.86
CA PHE A 66 3.77 4.11 -6.83
C PHE A 66 3.80 5.63 -6.67
N VAL A 67 3.57 6.10 -5.44
CA VAL A 67 3.56 7.52 -5.08
C VAL A 67 4.62 7.79 -4.01
N GLU A 68 5.40 8.85 -4.19
CA GLU A 68 6.48 9.18 -3.25
C GLU A 68 5.92 9.72 -1.93
N LYS A 69 5.11 10.78 -1.99
CA LYS A 69 4.56 11.47 -0.81
C LYS A 69 3.35 10.72 -0.25
N TYR A 70 3.33 10.48 1.06
CA TYR A 70 2.19 9.85 1.75
C TYR A 70 0.90 10.68 1.65
N THR A 71 1.00 12.01 1.56
CA THR A 71 -0.17 12.88 1.36
C THR A 71 -0.87 12.62 0.04
N ILE A 72 -0.11 12.37 -1.04
CA ILE A 72 -0.67 12.00 -2.35
C ILE A 72 -1.32 10.62 -2.29
N PHE A 73 -0.70 9.67 -1.58
CA PHE A 73 -1.30 8.36 -1.33
C PHE A 73 -2.69 8.48 -0.71
N VAL A 74 -2.81 9.25 0.38
CA VAL A 74 -4.09 9.42 1.10
C VAL A 74 -5.12 10.11 0.21
N SER A 75 -4.73 11.17 -0.51
CA SER A 75 -5.62 11.88 -1.44
C SER A 75 -6.19 10.95 -2.51
N LEU A 76 -5.36 10.14 -3.16
CA LEU A 76 -5.82 9.22 -4.21
C LEU A 76 -6.70 8.08 -3.65
N MET A 77 -6.44 7.65 -2.42
CA MET A 77 -7.29 6.68 -1.73
C MET A 77 -8.65 7.27 -1.31
N GLU A 78 -8.70 8.55 -0.95
CA GLU A 78 -9.93 9.29 -0.64
C GLU A 78 -10.84 9.45 -1.87
N ASP A 79 -10.26 9.69 -3.04
CA ASP A 79 -10.99 9.84 -4.30
C ASP A 79 -11.66 8.52 -4.77
N LYS A 80 -11.19 7.37 -4.27
CA LYS A 80 -11.72 6.03 -4.57
C LYS A 80 -11.75 5.69 -6.06
N PHE A 81 -10.81 6.22 -6.84
CA PHE A 81 -10.66 5.92 -8.27
C PHE A 81 -10.48 4.42 -8.57
N TYR A 82 -10.03 3.63 -7.58
CA TYR A 82 -9.94 2.17 -7.70
C TYR A 82 -11.27 1.48 -8.04
N LYS A 83 -12.42 2.17 -7.88
CA LYS A 83 -13.74 1.65 -8.28
C LYS A 83 -13.96 1.67 -9.80
N ASP A 84 -13.42 2.67 -10.47
CA ASP A 84 -13.56 2.84 -11.91
C ASP A 84 -12.37 2.22 -12.67
N TYR A 85 -11.19 2.29 -12.06
CA TYR A 85 -9.95 1.70 -12.57
C TYR A 85 -9.25 0.94 -11.46
N PRO A 86 -9.42 -0.39 -11.35
CA PRO A 86 -8.77 -1.19 -10.32
C PRO A 86 -7.24 -1.01 -10.37
N TYR A 87 -6.65 -0.53 -9.27
CA TYR A 87 -5.21 -0.41 -9.10
C TYR A 87 -4.77 -0.80 -7.68
N ILE A 88 -3.48 -1.14 -7.56
CA ILE A 88 -2.79 -1.27 -6.28
C ILE A 88 -1.96 -0.01 -6.11
N ILE A 89 -2.06 0.68 -4.97
CA ILE A 89 -1.23 1.88 -4.69
C ILE A 89 -0.22 1.57 -3.60
N ILE A 90 1.02 2.01 -3.78
CA ILE A 90 2.12 1.80 -2.85
C ILE A 90 2.83 3.13 -2.63
N THR A 91 3.18 3.44 -1.39
CA THR A 91 4.07 4.55 -1.07
C THR A 91 5.28 4.09 -0.27
N GLY A 92 6.44 4.65 -0.60
CA GLY A 92 7.65 4.53 0.22
C GLY A 92 7.72 5.54 1.36
N MET A 93 6.79 6.50 1.43
CA MET A 93 6.85 7.70 2.29
C MET A 93 8.16 8.48 2.13
N GLY A 94 8.54 8.77 0.88
CA GLY A 94 9.86 9.23 0.50
C GLY A 94 10.66 8.10 -0.18
N MET A 95 11.89 7.83 0.29
CA MET A 95 12.73 6.78 -0.30
C MET A 95 12.23 5.38 0.10
N PRO A 96 11.76 4.55 -0.85
CA PRO A 96 11.32 3.20 -0.52
C PRO A 96 12.49 2.37 0.01
N ASN A 97 12.29 1.61 1.08
CA ASN A 97 13.30 0.71 1.59
C ASN A 97 13.43 -0.56 0.70
N VAL A 98 14.32 -1.49 1.06
CA VAL A 98 14.51 -2.75 0.32
C VAL A 98 13.25 -3.61 0.31
N ALA A 99 12.50 -3.66 1.42
CA ALA A 99 11.28 -4.46 1.53
C ALA A 99 10.18 -3.93 0.59
N THR A 100 9.98 -2.61 0.53
CA THR A 100 9.03 -1.94 -0.35
C THR A 100 9.32 -2.24 -1.81
N ARG A 101 10.58 -2.10 -2.23
CA ARG A 101 10.99 -2.43 -3.61
C ARG A 101 10.79 -3.90 -3.94
N ARG A 102 11.13 -4.82 -3.02
CA ARG A 102 10.95 -6.26 -3.20
C ARG A 102 9.48 -6.63 -3.34
N PHE A 103 8.62 -6.08 -2.49
CA PHE A 103 7.18 -6.32 -2.55
C PHE A 103 6.57 -5.82 -3.87
N MET A 104 6.88 -4.58 -4.24
CA MET A 104 6.42 -3.99 -5.51
C MET A 104 6.87 -4.81 -6.73
N ASN A 105 8.16 -5.17 -6.78
CA ASN A 105 8.70 -6.00 -7.86
C ASN A 105 8.07 -7.40 -7.87
N TRP A 106 7.82 -7.98 -6.69
CA TRP A 106 7.19 -9.29 -6.58
C TRP A 106 5.77 -9.32 -7.15
N ILE A 107 4.92 -8.34 -6.80
CA ILE A 107 3.57 -8.23 -7.36
C ILE A 107 3.64 -7.97 -8.86
N SER A 108 4.47 -7.03 -9.28
CA SER A 108 4.62 -6.67 -10.69
C SER A 108 4.99 -7.88 -11.55
N ILE A 109 5.98 -8.68 -11.13
CA ILE A 109 6.38 -9.89 -11.86
C ILE A 109 5.30 -10.97 -11.78
N LYS A 110 4.72 -11.21 -10.60
CA LYS A 110 3.76 -12.29 -10.37
C LYS A 110 2.47 -12.10 -11.18
N PHE A 111 1.97 -10.88 -11.25
CA PHE A 111 0.70 -10.55 -11.92
C PHE A 111 0.90 -9.81 -13.25
N LYS A 112 2.15 -9.62 -13.69
CA LYS A 112 2.51 -8.88 -14.91
C LYS A 112 1.94 -7.46 -14.94
N LEU A 113 1.87 -6.83 -13.77
CA LEU A 113 1.32 -5.48 -13.62
C LEU A 113 2.40 -4.44 -13.89
N PRO A 114 2.17 -3.49 -14.81
CA PRO A 114 3.08 -2.36 -15.00
C PRO A 114 3.09 -1.48 -13.75
N ILE A 115 4.25 -0.87 -13.48
CA ILE A 115 4.41 0.10 -12.39
C ILE A 115 4.36 1.50 -13.00
N ALA A 116 3.39 2.29 -12.57
CA ALA A 116 3.29 3.71 -12.87
C ALA A 116 3.89 4.51 -11.71
N LEU A 117 4.80 5.43 -12.02
CA LEU A 117 5.40 6.34 -11.05
C LEU A 117 4.69 7.68 -11.12
N VAL A 118 4.23 8.18 -9.97
CA VAL A 118 3.73 9.55 -9.84
C VAL A 118 4.77 10.34 -9.07
N ASP A 119 5.49 11.19 -9.80
CA ASP A 119 6.37 12.18 -9.21
C ASP A 119 5.54 13.32 -8.62
N SER A 120 5.99 13.82 -7.49
CA SER A 120 5.26 14.80 -6.68
C SER A 120 5.62 16.24 -7.00
N ASP A 121 6.20 16.51 -8.17
CA ASP A 121 6.41 17.85 -8.75
C ASP A 121 5.08 18.53 -9.14
N LEU A 122 4.05 18.36 -8.31
CA LEU A 122 2.80 19.10 -8.28
C LEU A 122 2.87 20.26 -7.27
N ASP A 123 4.07 20.76 -6.99
CA ASP A 123 4.30 22.05 -6.28
C ASP A 123 4.23 23.23 -7.28
N GLY A 124 3.29 23.16 -8.22
CA GLY A 124 3.05 24.17 -9.25
C GLY A 124 1.72 24.88 -9.03
N LEU A 125 1.60 25.66 -7.94
CA LEU A 125 0.84 26.91 -7.79
C LEU A 125 0.90 27.45 -6.35
#